data_AF-A0A261F9G4-F1
#
_entry.id   AF-A0A261F9G4-F1
#
_cell.length_a   1.000
_cell.length_b   1.000
_cell.length_c   1.000
_cell.angle_alpha   90.00
_cell.angle_beta   90.00
_cell.angle_gamma   90.00
#
_symmetry.space_group_name_H-M   'P 1'
#
loop_
_entity.id
_entity.type
_entity.pdbx_description
1 polymer ?
#
loop_
_entity_poly.entity_id
_entity_poly.type
_entity_poly.pdbx_seq_one_letter_code
_entity_poly.pdbx_strand_id
1 'polypeptide(L)'
;MGRVKRKVFLHGTKRNPQLTLAQAASAVGAESKLGVRFTDSQDAWIDESLVVELQKNKVKFSREDMVFITRDKSGQIIWLERGNDTAGLKHMSKHEGGTSHIEQFMRRFHVSEQEVPGLLRDVISRGSLISERVEIRHGRESLEKIYRFQGKDLVLAGIGSNGFIVSMYPISRKV
;
A
#
# COMPACT_ATOMS: atom_id res chain seq x y z
N MET A 1 25.43 -43.06 59.31
CA MET A 1 25.61 -41.76 58.60
C MET A 1 24.40 -41.60 57.68
N GLY A 2 23.51 -40.61 57.70
CA GLY A 2 23.27 -39.39 58.47
C GLY A 2 22.21 -38.57 57.71
N ARG A 3 21.21 -38.00 58.42
CA ARG A 3 20.27 -36.89 58.04
C ARG A 3 19.35 -37.09 56.81
N VAL A 4 18.01 -37.23 56.93
CA VAL A 4 16.95 -36.23 57.25
C VAL A 4 17.02 -34.98 56.33
N LYS A 5 16.01 -34.68 55.48
CA LYS A 5 14.83 -33.85 55.81
C LYS A 5 13.68 -33.94 54.77
N ARG A 6 12.48 -33.80 55.31
CA ARG A 6 11.11 -33.81 54.75
C ARG A 6 10.73 -32.50 54.02
N LYS A 7 9.76 -32.57 53.09
CA LYS A 7 8.47 -31.81 53.04
C LYS A 7 7.73 -32.19 51.74
N VAL A 8 6.57 -32.84 51.66
CA VAL A 8 5.22 -32.70 52.28
C VAL A 8 4.28 -31.75 51.51
N PHE A 9 3.31 -32.35 50.77
CA PHE A 9 1.87 -32.00 50.62
C PHE A 9 1.52 -30.66 49.90
N LEU A 10 0.42 -30.41 49.16
CA LEU A 10 -0.88 -31.05 48.84
C LEU A 10 -1.49 -30.36 47.60
N HIS A 11 -2.29 -31.11 46.84
CA HIS A 11 -3.63 -30.83 46.29
C HIS A 11 -4.14 -29.38 46.14
N GLY A 12 -4.71 -29.09 44.96
CA GLY A 12 -5.64 -27.98 44.79
C GLY A 12 -6.12 -27.79 43.35
N THR A 13 -7.36 -28.20 43.09
CA THR A 13 -8.09 -28.13 41.81
C THR A 13 -8.51 -26.73 41.38
N LYS A 14 -8.68 -26.58 40.05
CA LYS A 14 -9.56 -25.67 39.29
C LYS A 14 -9.53 -24.17 39.60
N ARG A 15 -9.23 -23.38 38.57
CA ARG A 15 -9.97 -22.15 38.20
C ARG A 15 -9.57 -21.70 36.79
N ASN A 16 -10.58 -21.42 35.96
CA ASN A 16 -10.47 -20.56 34.79
C ASN A 16 -9.77 -19.24 35.17
N PRO A 17 -9.00 -18.67 34.24
CA PRO A 17 -8.99 -17.23 34.03
C PRO A 17 -9.59 -16.99 32.63
N GLN A 18 -10.85 -16.56 32.55
CA GLN A 18 -11.20 -15.15 32.38
C GLN A 18 -10.29 -14.47 31.34
N LEU A 19 -10.83 -14.30 30.13
CA LEU A 19 -10.37 -13.35 29.12
C LEU A 19 -10.02 -12.01 29.80
N THR A 20 -8.73 -11.72 29.94
CA THR A 20 -8.23 -10.40 30.35
C THR A 20 -7.64 -9.69 29.15
N LEU A 21 -8.21 -8.53 28.86
CA LEU A 21 -8.00 -7.62 27.74
C LEU A 21 -6.62 -6.90 27.79
N ALA A 22 -5.52 -7.64 27.91
CA ALA A 22 -4.19 -7.04 28.13
C ALA A 22 -3.02 -7.76 27.43
N GLN A 23 -3.27 -8.47 26.33
CA GLN A 23 -2.21 -9.00 25.46
C GLN A 23 -2.44 -8.64 23.98
N ALA A 24 -2.97 -7.44 23.73
CA ALA A 24 -2.92 -6.78 22.44
C ALA A 24 -1.62 -5.95 22.33
N ALA A 25 -0.48 -6.62 22.29
CA ALA A 25 0.79 -6.01 21.88
C ALA A 25 1.78 -7.12 21.57
N SER A 26 2.43 -7.01 20.41
CA SER A 26 3.52 -7.88 19.93
C SER A 26 3.11 -9.14 19.16
N ALA A 27 2.32 -8.96 18.11
CA ALA A 27 2.53 -9.69 16.86
C ALA A 27 3.30 -8.76 15.90
N VAL A 28 4.54 -8.43 16.25
CA VAL A 28 5.47 -7.70 15.37
C VAL A 28 6.29 -8.74 14.61
N GLY A 29 6.24 -8.66 13.29
CA GLY A 29 7.30 -9.18 12.41
C GLY A 29 6.98 -10.48 11.70
N ALA A 30 6.08 -10.45 10.72
CA ALA A 30 6.28 -11.26 9.52
C ALA A 30 7.31 -10.51 8.67
N GLU A 31 8.54 -11.04 8.57
CA GLU A 31 9.53 -10.52 7.63
C GLU A 31 9.01 -10.76 6.21
N SER A 32 8.55 -9.70 5.54
CA SER A 32 8.25 -9.76 4.12
C SER A 32 9.58 -9.96 3.38
N LYS A 33 9.63 -10.94 2.45
CA LYS A 33 10.82 -11.27 1.65
C LYS A 33 11.40 -10.10 0.84
N LEU A 34 10.73 -8.96 0.82
CA LEU A 34 11.06 -7.76 0.05
C LEU A 34 11.81 -6.68 0.87
N GLY A 35 12.01 -6.89 2.18
CA GLY A 35 12.61 -5.87 3.06
C GLY A 35 11.75 -4.60 3.21
N VAL A 36 10.47 -4.67 2.85
CA VAL A 36 9.51 -3.58 2.98
C VAL A 36 8.71 -3.81 4.26
N ARG A 37 8.93 -2.95 5.26
CA ARG A 37 8.14 -2.96 6.50
C ARG A 37 6.75 -2.37 6.20
N PHE A 38 5.75 -3.23 6.00
CA PHE A 38 4.36 -2.82 5.74
C PHE A 38 3.57 -2.50 7.03
N THR A 39 4.25 -2.09 8.12
CA THR A 39 3.62 -1.87 9.44
C THR A 39 3.22 -0.43 9.71
N ASP A 40 3.29 0.46 8.72
CA ASP A 40 2.76 1.81 8.88
C ASP A 40 1.24 1.79 8.70
N SER A 41 0.53 2.15 9.77
CA SER A 41 -0.92 2.41 9.73
C SER A 41 -1.27 3.26 8.52
N GLN A 42 -2.41 3.03 7.85
CA GLN A 42 -2.84 3.80 6.67
C GLN A 42 -2.75 5.32 6.87
N ASP A 43 -2.97 5.81 8.10
CA ASP A 43 -2.81 7.23 8.46
C ASP A 43 -1.40 7.77 8.19
N ALA A 44 -0.36 6.95 8.34
CA ALA A 44 1.03 7.34 8.06
C ALA A 44 1.32 7.48 6.56
N TRP A 45 0.41 7.06 5.68
CA TRP A 45 0.53 7.25 4.23
C TRP A 45 -0.10 8.54 3.74
N ILE A 46 -0.71 9.32 4.64
CA ILE A 46 -1.32 10.61 4.33
C ILE A 46 -0.48 11.76 4.88
N ASP A 47 0.47 12.23 4.09
CA ASP A 47 1.28 13.40 4.43
C ASP A 47 0.43 14.69 4.36
N GLU A 48 0.13 15.26 5.52
CA GLU A 48 -0.66 16.49 5.64
C GLU A 48 -0.06 17.67 4.88
N SER A 49 1.27 17.76 4.77
CA SER A 49 1.91 18.85 4.04
C SER A 49 1.57 18.80 2.55
N LEU A 50 1.51 17.60 1.97
CA LEU A 50 1.11 17.39 0.58
C LEU A 50 -0.39 17.67 0.38
N VAL A 51 -1.22 17.33 1.37
CA VAL A 51 -2.66 17.64 1.31
C VAL A 51 -2.90 19.15 1.36
N VAL A 52 -2.19 19.89 2.21
CA VAL A 52 -2.24 21.36 2.22
C VAL A 52 -1.81 21.95 0.88
N GLU A 53 -0.80 21.36 0.21
CA GLU A 53 -0.39 21.79 -1.13
C GLU A 53 -1.48 21.53 -2.18
N LEU A 54 -2.18 20.38 -2.14
CA LEU A 54 -3.34 20.12 -3.01
C LEU A 54 -4.45 21.16 -2.78
N GLN A 55 -4.76 21.50 -1.54
CA GLN A 55 -5.77 22.51 -1.19
C GLN A 55 -5.37 23.90 -1.71
N LYS A 56 -4.10 24.29 -1.51
CA LYS A 56 -3.56 25.56 -2.01
C LYS A 56 -3.67 25.66 -3.53
N ASN A 57 -3.44 24.54 -4.23
CA ASN A 57 -3.59 24.43 -5.68
C ASN A 57 -5.05 24.23 -6.14
N LYS A 58 -6.03 24.27 -5.21
CA LYS A 58 -7.47 24.11 -5.46
C LYS A 58 -7.82 22.81 -6.18
N VAL A 59 -7.03 21.77 -5.95
CA VAL A 59 -7.27 20.43 -6.50
C VAL A 59 -8.42 19.80 -5.73
N LYS A 60 -9.39 19.22 -6.44
CA LYS A 60 -10.49 18.47 -5.83
C LYS A 60 -10.02 17.07 -5.47
N PHE A 61 -10.14 16.70 -4.21
CA PHE A 61 -9.86 15.36 -3.68
C PHE A 61 -10.81 15.05 -2.52
N SER A 62 -10.98 13.77 -2.20
CA SER A 62 -11.71 13.32 -1.01
C SER A 62 -10.72 12.84 0.05
N ARG A 63 -10.66 13.54 1.19
CA ARG A 63 -9.76 13.18 2.30
C ARG A 63 -10.12 11.82 2.90
N GLU A 64 -11.42 11.55 3.03
CA GLU A 64 -11.95 10.33 3.62
C GLU A 64 -11.72 9.10 2.75
N ASP A 65 -11.66 9.28 1.42
CA ASP A 65 -11.36 8.23 0.45
C ASP A 65 -9.87 8.08 0.15
N MET A 66 -9.02 8.96 0.66
CA MET A 66 -7.60 8.95 0.35
C MET A 66 -6.93 7.72 0.95
N VAL A 67 -6.23 6.96 0.09
CA VAL A 67 -5.51 5.74 0.46
C VAL A 67 -4.04 6.06 0.72
N PHE A 68 -3.44 6.89 -0.13
CA PHE A 68 -2.12 7.46 0.10
C PHE A 68 -1.94 8.75 -0.71
N ILE A 69 -0.96 9.56 -0.31
CA ILE A 69 -0.44 10.68 -1.09
C ILE A 69 1.09 10.65 -1.06
N THR A 70 1.72 10.98 -2.19
CA THR A 70 3.17 11.03 -2.30
C THR A 70 3.61 11.99 -3.39
N ARG A 71 4.93 12.18 -3.52
CA ARG A 71 5.57 12.85 -4.63
C ARG A 71 6.43 11.86 -5.42
N ASP A 72 6.44 11.98 -6.74
CA ASP A 72 7.39 11.24 -7.57
C ASP A 72 8.74 11.99 -7.69
N LYS A 73 9.66 11.42 -8.48
CA LYS A 73 10.97 12.04 -8.73
C LYS A 73 10.92 13.28 -9.62
N SER A 74 9.84 13.53 -10.38
CA SER A 74 9.69 14.79 -11.12
C SER A 74 9.21 15.94 -10.22
N GLY A 75 8.76 15.62 -9.00
CA GLY A 75 8.24 16.58 -8.04
C GLY A 75 6.72 16.72 -8.09
N GLN A 76 6.02 15.94 -8.92
CA GLN A 76 4.56 15.98 -8.99
C GLN A 76 3.94 15.27 -7.78
N ILE A 77 2.94 15.90 -7.16
CA ILE A 77 2.10 15.24 -6.15
C ILE A 77 1.16 14.27 -6.86
N ILE A 78 1.17 13.03 -6.39
CA ILE A 78 0.34 11.93 -6.88
C ILE A 78 -0.36 11.28 -5.69
N TRP A 79 -1.65 10.99 -5.82
CA TRP A 79 -2.43 10.34 -4.76
C TRP A 79 -3.36 9.27 -5.32
N LEU A 80 -3.72 8.33 -4.44
CA LEU A 80 -4.72 7.31 -4.70
C LEU A 80 -5.90 7.52 -3.76
N GLU A 81 -7.10 7.40 -4.29
CA GLU A 81 -8.34 7.30 -3.51
C GLU A 81 -8.94 5.90 -3.69
N ARG A 82 -9.88 5.52 -2.80
CA ARG A 82 -10.72 4.33 -2.98
C ARG A 82 -11.36 4.31 -4.36
N GLY A 83 -11.81 5.49 -4.81
CA GLY A 83 -12.31 5.72 -6.15
C GLY A 83 -13.61 4.98 -6.43
N ASN A 84 -13.84 4.68 -7.70
CA ASN A 84 -15.07 4.08 -8.20
C ASN A 84 -14.77 3.07 -9.30
N ASP A 85 -15.79 2.75 -10.07
CA ASP A 85 -15.76 1.73 -11.11
C ASP A 85 -14.86 2.06 -12.31
N THR A 86 -14.48 3.32 -12.48
CA THR A 86 -13.71 3.82 -13.63
C THR A 86 -12.36 4.45 -13.24
N ALA A 87 -12.10 4.68 -11.95
CA ALA A 87 -10.82 5.22 -11.47
C ALA A 87 -10.53 4.87 -10.01
N GLY A 88 -9.25 4.82 -9.65
CA GLY A 88 -8.79 4.60 -8.27
C GLY A 88 -8.68 3.12 -7.90
N LEU A 89 -8.59 2.84 -6.59
CA LEU A 89 -8.31 1.50 -6.09
C LEU A 89 -9.38 0.49 -6.51
N LYS A 90 -10.66 0.88 -6.41
CA LYS A 90 -11.79 0.02 -6.79
C LYS A 90 -11.72 -0.41 -8.25
N HIS A 91 -11.35 0.49 -9.16
CA HIS A 91 -11.19 0.15 -10.58
C HIS A 91 -10.05 -0.86 -10.78
N MET A 92 -8.92 -0.70 -10.08
CA MET A 92 -7.81 -1.65 -10.14
C MET A 92 -8.15 -3.05 -9.59
N SER A 93 -9.06 -3.13 -8.61
CA SER A 93 -9.55 -4.40 -8.06
C SER A 93 -10.53 -5.13 -8.97
N LYS A 94 -11.06 -4.48 -10.03
CA LYS A 94 -11.99 -5.14 -10.95
C LYS A 94 -11.29 -6.21 -11.78
N HIS A 95 -11.97 -7.34 -11.94
CA HIS A 95 -11.54 -8.44 -12.80
C HIS A 95 -12.07 -8.23 -14.22
N GLU A 96 -11.59 -7.20 -14.91
CA GLU A 96 -11.89 -7.02 -16.33
C GLU A 96 -10.95 -7.90 -17.16
N GLY A 97 -11.50 -8.88 -17.89
CA GLY A 97 -10.71 -9.79 -18.71
C GLY A 97 -10.02 -10.93 -17.95
N GLY A 98 -10.43 -11.21 -16.71
CA GLY A 98 -10.08 -12.42 -15.96
C GLY A 98 -9.11 -12.24 -14.78
N THR A 99 -8.19 -11.27 -14.84
CA THR A 99 -7.25 -10.99 -13.74
C THR A 99 -7.22 -9.50 -13.44
N SER A 100 -7.50 -9.13 -12.18
CA SER A 100 -7.49 -7.73 -11.77
C SER A 100 -6.07 -7.16 -11.76
N HIS A 101 -5.94 -5.83 -11.80
CA HIS A 101 -4.62 -5.20 -11.71
C HIS A 101 -3.96 -5.48 -10.36
N ILE A 102 -4.75 -5.54 -9.29
CA ILE A 102 -4.29 -5.93 -7.95
C ILE A 102 -3.70 -7.35 -7.96
N GLU A 103 -4.37 -8.32 -8.57
CA GLU A 103 -3.84 -9.68 -8.68
C GLU A 103 -2.55 -9.74 -9.50
N GLN A 104 -2.41 -8.91 -10.52
CA GLN A 104 -1.16 -8.80 -11.29
C GLN A 104 -0.01 -8.32 -10.40
N PHE A 105 -0.23 -7.33 -9.52
CA PHE A 105 0.78 -6.91 -8.54
C PHE A 105 1.11 -8.03 -7.55
N MET A 106 0.10 -8.69 -6.99
CA MET A 106 0.30 -9.80 -6.04
C MET A 106 1.17 -10.90 -6.66
N ARG A 107 0.88 -11.30 -7.91
CA ARG A 107 1.66 -12.33 -8.63
C ARG A 107 3.07 -11.85 -8.98
N ARG A 108 3.22 -10.58 -9.40
CA ARG A 108 4.49 -10.04 -9.88
C ARG A 108 5.48 -9.75 -8.76
N PHE A 109 4.99 -9.21 -7.65
CA PHE A 109 5.80 -8.75 -6.51
C PHE A 109 5.71 -9.68 -5.29
N HIS A 110 4.92 -10.75 -5.37
CA HIS A 110 4.73 -11.72 -4.28
C HIS A 110 4.27 -11.06 -2.96
N VAL A 111 3.31 -10.15 -3.08
CA VAL A 111 2.68 -9.44 -1.97
C VAL A 111 1.21 -9.85 -1.81
N SER A 112 0.66 -9.66 -0.63
CA SER A 112 -0.77 -9.79 -0.37
C SER A 112 -1.55 -8.56 -0.89
N GLU A 113 -2.87 -8.70 -1.07
CA GLU A 113 -3.73 -7.60 -1.52
C GLU A 113 -3.63 -6.36 -0.62
N GLN A 114 -3.54 -6.54 0.69
CA GLN A 114 -3.44 -5.46 1.67
C GLN A 114 -2.14 -4.65 1.55
N GLU A 115 -1.07 -5.28 1.05
CA GLU A 115 0.23 -4.65 0.84
C GLU A 115 0.30 -3.89 -0.49
N VAL A 116 -0.63 -4.13 -1.43
CA VAL A 116 -0.59 -3.52 -2.76
C VAL A 116 -0.64 -1.99 -2.71
N PRO A 117 -1.52 -1.31 -1.96
CA PRO A 117 -1.52 0.16 -1.93
C PRO A 117 -0.19 0.75 -1.44
N GLY A 118 0.44 0.12 -0.43
CA GLY A 118 1.76 0.50 0.04
C GLY A 118 2.84 0.29 -1.03
N LEU A 119 2.78 -0.83 -1.76
CA LEU A 119 3.65 -1.08 -2.91
C LEU A 119 3.46 -0.01 -4.01
N LEU A 120 2.23 0.37 -4.35
CA LEU A 120 1.95 1.41 -5.36
C LEU A 120 2.59 2.74 -4.97
N ARG A 121 2.44 3.14 -3.69
CA ARG A 121 3.08 4.35 -3.14
C ARG A 121 4.61 4.28 -3.27
N ASP A 122 5.21 3.14 -2.95
CA ASP A 122 6.65 2.93 -3.04
C ASP A 122 7.15 2.95 -4.49
N VAL A 123 6.40 2.37 -5.42
CA VAL A 123 6.71 2.44 -6.86
C VAL A 123 6.80 3.90 -7.33
N ILE A 124 5.88 4.76 -6.91
CA ILE A 124 5.85 6.16 -7.33
C ILE A 124 6.97 6.97 -6.65
N SER A 125 7.13 6.81 -5.34
CA SER A 125 8.04 7.65 -4.52
C SER A 125 9.51 7.26 -4.64
N ARG A 126 9.78 5.95 -4.77
CA ARG A 126 11.13 5.37 -4.76
C ARG A 126 11.52 4.83 -6.13
N GLY A 127 10.57 4.54 -7.02
CA GLY A 127 10.87 4.14 -8.38
C GLY A 127 11.53 5.24 -9.20
N SER A 128 12.19 4.82 -10.28
CA SER A 128 12.74 5.73 -11.28
C SER A 128 11.71 5.98 -12.37
N LEU A 129 11.36 7.24 -12.61
CA LEU A 129 10.49 7.61 -13.73
C LEU A 129 11.27 7.41 -15.05
N ILE A 130 10.81 6.48 -15.89
CA ILE A 130 11.46 6.11 -17.16
C ILE A 130 10.82 6.84 -18.34
N SER A 131 9.51 7.04 -18.29
CA SER A 131 8.75 7.70 -19.36
C SER A 131 7.56 8.43 -18.76
N GLU A 132 7.25 9.59 -19.33
CA GLU A 132 6.04 10.36 -19.08
C GLU A 132 5.49 10.80 -20.44
N ARG A 133 4.19 10.63 -20.65
CA ARG A 133 3.51 11.04 -21.86
C ARG A 133 2.16 11.64 -21.53
N VAL A 134 1.81 12.73 -22.22
CA VAL A 134 0.45 13.26 -22.21
C VAL A 134 -0.41 12.49 -23.22
N GLU A 135 -1.53 11.98 -22.75
CA GLU A 135 -2.53 11.24 -23.52
C GLU A 135 -3.88 11.96 -23.40
N ILE A 136 -4.59 12.14 -24.51
CA ILE A 136 -5.94 12.72 -24.49
C ILE A 136 -6.94 11.57 -24.43
N ARG A 137 -7.62 11.42 -23.29
CA ARG A 137 -8.67 10.42 -23.08
C ARG A 137 -10.01 11.12 -22.90
N HIS A 138 -10.99 10.81 -23.75
CA HIS A 138 -12.32 11.42 -23.72
C HIS A 138 -12.30 12.96 -23.71
N GLY A 139 -11.39 13.58 -24.47
CA GLY A 139 -11.23 15.04 -24.55
C GLY A 139 -10.59 15.67 -23.30
N ARG A 140 -10.02 14.88 -22.40
CA ARG A 140 -9.30 15.34 -21.21
C ARG A 140 -7.86 14.86 -21.24
N GLU A 141 -6.94 15.71 -20.80
CA GLU A 141 -5.55 15.34 -20.64
C GLU A 141 -5.37 14.36 -19.47
N SER A 142 -4.61 13.32 -19.74
CA SER A 142 -4.14 12.32 -18.79
C SER A 142 -2.65 12.10 -19.00
N LEU A 143 -1.97 11.65 -17.95
CA LEU A 143 -0.55 11.33 -17.98
C LEU A 143 -0.40 9.82 -17.91
N GLU A 144 0.36 9.27 -18.84
CA GLU A 144 0.89 7.92 -18.75
C GLU A 144 2.32 8.00 -18.24
N LYS A 145 2.56 7.45 -17.05
CA LYS A 145 3.90 7.36 -16.46
C LYS A 145 4.35 5.91 -16.35
N ILE A 146 5.61 5.65 -16.70
CA ILE A 146 6.22 4.33 -16.53
C ILE A 146 7.34 4.46 -15.50
N TYR A 147 7.21 3.69 -14.42
CA TYR A 147 8.19 3.61 -13.34
C TYR A 147 8.96 2.30 -13.43
N ARG A 148 10.27 2.36 -13.23
CA ARG A 148 11.11 1.20 -12.93
C ARG A 148 11.26 1.08 -11.41
N PHE A 149 10.92 -0.07 -10.88
CA PHE A 149 11.02 -0.39 -9.46
C PHE A 149 11.83 -1.67 -9.25
N GLN A 150 12.63 -1.73 -8.18
CA GLN A 150 13.51 -2.86 -7.83
C GLN A 150 14.37 -3.38 -9.00
N GLY A 151 14.88 -2.47 -9.82
CA GLY A 151 15.85 -2.75 -10.88
C GLY A 151 15.28 -3.33 -12.18
N LYS A 152 14.14 -4.02 -12.16
CA LYS A 152 13.60 -4.69 -13.36
C LYS A 152 12.10 -4.54 -13.58
N ASP A 153 11.32 -4.23 -12.54
CA ASP A 153 9.87 -4.23 -12.65
C ASP A 153 9.39 -2.90 -13.20
N LEU A 154 8.61 -2.97 -14.27
CA LEU A 154 8.00 -1.80 -14.87
C LEU A 154 6.53 -1.73 -14.46
N VAL A 155 6.12 -0.55 -14.04
CA VAL A 155 4.74 -0.25 -13.68
C VAL A 155 4.28 0.93 -14.49
N LEU A 156 3.18 0.75 -15.21
CA LEU A 156 2.49 1.82 -15.91
C LEU A 156 1.43 2.39 -14.98
N ALA A 157 1.39 3.72 -14.87
CA ALA A 157 0.40 4.47 -14.12
C ALA A 157 -0.34 5.41 -15.09
N GLY A 158 -1.65 5.25 -15.16
CA GLY A 158 -2.57 6.22 -15.74
C GLY A 158 -2.98 7.22 -14.66
N ILE A 159 -2.57 8.47 -14.83
CA ILE A 159 -2.73 9.53 -13.84
C ILE A 159 -3.53 10.67 -14.50
N GLY A 160 -4.51 11.23 -13.81
CA GLY A 160 -5.17 12.46 -14.27
C GLY A 160 -4.19 13.62 -14.31
N SER A 161 -4.43 14.65 -15.13
CA SER A 161 -3.58 15.86 -15.16
C SER A 161 -3.43 16.54 -13.79
N ASN A 162 -4.36 16.30 -12.86
CA ASN A 162 -4.31 16.79 -11.50
C ASN A 162 -3.41 15.98 -10.56
N GLY A 163 -2.94 14.78 -10.93
CA GLY A 163 -2.15 13.87 -10.08
C GLY A 163 -2.93 12.69 -9.49
N PHE A 164 -4.24 12.60 -9.76
CA PHE A 164 -5.08 11.49 -9.27
C PHE A 164 -4.77 10.20 -10.04
N ILE A 165 -4.51 9.10 -9.34
CA ILE A 165 -4.30 7.79 -9.97
C ILE A 165 -5.63 7.23 -10.45
N VAL A 166 -5.74 7.03 -11.76
CA VAL A 166 -6.88 6.38 -12.40
C VAL A 166 -6.69 4.86 -12.40
N SER A 167 -5.53 4.39 -12.83
CA SER A 167 -5.18 2.96 -12.87
C SER A 167 -3.67 2.78 -12.80
N MET A 168 -3.22 1.64 -12.29
CA MET A 168 -1.83 1.21 -12.30
C MET A 168 -1.77 -0.30 -12.51
N TYR A 169 -0.78 -0.78 -13.27
CA TYR A 169 -0.53 -2.21 -13.44
C TYR A 169 0.92 -2.49 -13.86
N PRO A 170 1.48 -3.65 -13.51
CA PRO A 170 2.80 -4.06 -13.98
C PRO A 170 2.76 -4.36 -15.49
N ILE A 171 3.83 -4.01 -16.20
CA ILE A 171 3.98 -4.28 -17.63
C ILE A 171 5.24 -5.09 -17.93
N SER A 172 5.14 -6.00 -18.89
CA SER A 172 6.27 -6.80 -19.41
C SER A 172 6.83 -6.15 -20.67
N ARG A 173 7.26 -4.89 -20.59
CA ARG A 173 7.91 -4.21 -21.72
C ARG A 173 9.43 -4.35 -21.60
N LYS A 174 10.11 -4.63 -22.71
CA LYS A 174 11.54 -4.36 -22.81
C LYS A 174 11.69 -2.85 -23.03
N VAL A 175 12.19 -2.14 -22.03
CA VAL A 175 12.62 -0.73 -22.15
C VAL A 175 14.11 -0.67 -22.37
#